data_AF-A0A1V4ZD88-F1
#
_entry.id   AF-A0A1V4ZD88-F1
#
_cell.length_a   1.000
_cell.length_b   1.000
_cell.length_c   1.000
_cell.angle_alpha   90.00
_cell.angle_beta   90.00
_cell.angle_gamma   90.00
#
_symmetry.space_group_name_H-M   'P 1'
#
loop_
_entity.id
_entity.type
_entity.pdbx_description
1 polymer ?
#
loop_
_entity_poly.entity_id
_entity_poly.type
_entity_poly.pdbx_seq_one_letter_code
_entity_poly.pdbx_strand_id
1 'polypeptide(L)' 'MADLSPDSEKLFKAMKKAGAVSDDKAIKAEKATSESGLPKARCMNSLQDLEKKGYVKAKKNNNAVTYYLVKTTLE' A
#
# COMPACT_ATOMS: atom_id res chain seq x y z
N MET A 1 0.01 9.38 16.26
CA MET A 1 0.61 10.20 15.19
C MET A 1 1.57 9.32 14.44
N ALA A 2 1.06 8.47 13.56
CA ALA A 2 1.86 7.66 12.66
C ALA A 2 2.90 8.57 12.00
N ASP A 3 4.18 8.30 12.27
CA ASP A 3 5.34 8.92 11.63
C ASP A 3 5.41 8.44 10.18
N LEU A 4 4.34 8.58 9.41
CA LEU A 4 4.29 8.18 8.02
C LEU A 4 4.69 9.38 7.18
N SER A 5 5.64 9.15 6.28
CA SER A 5 5.99 10.14 5.28
C SER A 5 4.74 10.50 4.45
N PRO A 6 4.66 11.73 3.92
CA PRO A 6 3.51 12.17 3.12
C PRO A 6 3.26 11.26 1.91
N ASP A 7 4.31 10.67 1.33
CA ASP A 7 4.19 9.67 0.27
C ASP A 7 3.53 8.36 0.78
N SER A 8 3.88 7.90 1.98
CA SER A 8 3.29 6.70 2.61
C SER A 8 1.82 6.91 2.96
N GLU A 9 1.47 8.06 3.52
CA GLU A 9 0.06 8.41 3.76
C GLU A 9 -0.75 8.48 2.46
N LYS A 10 -0.18 9.10 1.42
CA LYS A 10 -0.82 9.22 0.11
C LYS A 10 -1.06 7.84 -0.51
N LEU A 11 -0.05 6.97 -0.47
CA LEU A 11 -0.16 5.60 -0.96
C LEU A 11 -1.20 4.80 -0.16
N PHE A 12 -1.20 4.91 1.16
CA PHE A 12 -2.19 4.28 2.03
C PHE A 12 -3.63 4.70 1.64
N LYS A 13 -3.86 6.01 1.48
CA LYS A 13 -5.15 6.55 1.05
C LYS A 13 -5.53 6.04 -0.35
N ALA A 14 -4.58 5.93 -1.27
CA ALA A 14 -4.80 5.38 -2.60
C ALA A 14 -5.19 3.90 -2.57
N MET A 15 -4.47 3.08 -1.81
CA MET A 15 -4.80 1.66 -1.61
C MET A 15 -6.19 1.49 -0.98
N LYS A 16 -6.53 2.34 0.01
CA LYS A 16 -7.85 2.32 0.66
C LYS A 16 -8.96 2.70 -0.32
N LYS A 17 -8.75 3.75 -1.13
CA LYS A 17 -9.68 4.17 -2.20
C LYS A 17 -9.86 3.09 -3.26
N ALA A 18 -8.80 2.37 -3.60
CA ALA A 18 -8.83 1.23 -4.52
C ALA A 18 -9.50 -0.02 -3.92
N GLY A 19 -9.92 0.01 -2.65
CA GLY A 19 -10.60 -1.09 -1.98
C GLY A 19 -9.67 -2.18 -1.46
N ALA A 20 -8.36 -1.96 -1.43
CA ALA A 20 -7.35 -2.93 -1.00
C ALA A 20 -7.28 -3.07 0.52
N VAL A 21 -8.40 -3.41 1.17
CA VAL A 21 -8.57 -3.47 2.63
C VAL A 21 -8.58 -4.89 3.18
N SER A 22 -8.34 -5.89 2.33
CA SER A 22 -8.36 -7.30 2.70
C SER A 22 -7.53 -8.11 1.71
N ASP A 23 -7.13 -9.30 2.14
CA ASP A 23 -6.36 -10.26 1.33
C ASP A 23 -7.03 -10.60 -0.02
N ASP A 24 -8.35 -10.77 -0.01
CA ASP A 24 -9.17 -11.00 -1.22
C ASP A 24 -9.17 -9.79 -2.18
N LYS A 25 -9.01 -8.58 -1.62
CA LYS A 25 -8.99 -7.32 -2.37
C LYS A 25 -7.58 -6.80 -2.61
N ALA A 26 -6.55 -7.63 -2.45
CA ALA A 26 -5.17 -7.21 -2.61
C ALA A 26 -4.88 -6.71 -4.04
N ILE A 27 -4.27 -5.55 -4.16
CA ILE A 27 -3.94 -4.92 -5.45
C ILE A 27 -2.45 -4.99 -5.74
N LYS A 28 -2.06 -5.01 -7.02
CA LYS A 28 -0.64 -4.98 -7.40
C LYS A 28 -0.02 -3.61 -7.09
N ALA A 29 1.30 -3.59 -6.91
CA ALA A 29 2.05 -2.34 -6.74
C ALA A 29 1.81 -1.36 -7.90
N GLU A 30 1.68 -1.85 -9.14
CA GLU A 30 1.34 -1.00 -10.30
C GLU A 30 0.00 -0.29 -10.13
N LYS A 31 -1.04 -0.98 -9.66
CA LYS A 31 -2.35 -0.36 -9.41
C LYS A 31 -2.25 0.67 -8.28
N ALA A 32 -1.58 0.34 -7.17
CA ALA A 32 -1.36 1.29 -6.08
C ALA A 32 -0.55 2.52 -6.54
N THR A 33 0.43 2.33 -7.43
CA THR A 33 1.23 3.41 -8.05
C THR A 33 0.35 4.32 -8.90
N SER A 34 -0.46 3.75 -9.80
CA SER A 34 -1.38 4.52 -10.63
C SER A 34 -2.41 5.31 -9.82
N GLU A 35 -2.98 4.70 -8.77
CA GLU A 35 -3.98 5.37 -7.92
C GLU A 35 -3.35 6.46 -7.02
N SER A 36 -2.10 6.26 -6.57
CA SER A 36 -1.39 7.25 -5.75
C SER A 36 -0.78 8.39 -6.58
N GLY A 37 -0.61 8.18 -7.88
CA GLY A 37 0.10 9.12 -8.76
C GLY A 37 1.55 9.37 -8.31
N LEU A 38 2.13 8.43 -7.55
CA LEU A 38 3.52 8.50 -7.11
C LEU A 38 4.41 7.81 -8.15
N PRO A 39 5.65 8.28 -8.34
CA PRO A 39 6.61 7.54 -9.16
C PRO A 39 6.93 6.18 -8.52
N LYS A 40 7.21 5.18 -9.35
CA LYS A 40 7.45 3.78 -8.92
C LYS A 40 8.47 3.67 -7.78
N ALA A 41 9.55 4.44 -7.82
CA ALA A 41 10.58 4.46 -6.78
C ALA A 41 10.06 4.95 -5.42
N ARG A 42 9.23 5.99 -5.39
CA ARG A 42 8.60 6.46 -4.14
C ARG A 42 7.52 5.50 -3.65
N CYS A 43 6.69 5.00 -4.57
CA CYS A 43 5.67 4.02 -4.23
C CYS A 43 6.28 2.76 -3.60
N MET A 44 7.38 2.23 -4.14
CA MET A 44 8.09 1.09 -3.56
C MET A 44 8.67 1.38 -2.17
N ASN A 45 9.31 2.54 -1.98
CA ASN A 45 9.81 2.94 -0.66
C ASN A 45 8.67 3.09 0.36
N SER A 46 7.58 3.74 -0.03
CA SER A 46 6.38 3.91 0.81
C SER A 46 5.68 2.58 1.10
N LEU A 47 5.60 1.65 0.14
CA LEU A 47 5.08 0.30 0.36
C LEU A 47 5.92 -0.43 1.42
N GLN A 48 7.25 -0.38 1.30
CA GLN A 48 8.14 -0.99 2.30
C GLN A 48 8.01 -0.34 3.68
N ASP A 49 7.87 0.98 3.74
CA ASP A 49 7.66 1.70 5.00
C ASP A 49 6.34 1.32 5.67
N LEU A 50 5.24 1.31 4.90
CA LEU A 50 3.92 0.87 5.36
C LEU A 50 3.93 -0.60 5.79
N GLU A 51 4.66 -1.46 5.08
CA GLU A 51 4.81 -2.88 5.44
C GLU A 51 5.59 -3.05 6.74
N LYS A 52 6.74 -2.37 6.89
CA LYS A 52 7.54 -2.38 8.13
C LYS A 52 6.75 -1.89 9.33
N LYS A 53 5.87 -0.90 9.14
CA LYS A 53 4.99 -0.35 10.17
C LYS A 53 3.72 -1.19 10.40
N GLY A 54 3.50 -2.26 9.63
CA GLY A 54 2.36 -3.15 9.78
C GLY A 54 1.03 -2.60 9.27
N TYR A 55 1.05 -1.57 8.43
CA TYR A 55 -0.15 -1.03 7.76
C TYR A 55 -0.52 -1.81 6.49
N VAL A 56 0.49 -2.33 5.78
CA VAL A 56 0.33 -3.09 4.53
C VAL A 56 0.96 -4.47 4.68
N LYS A 57 0.44 -5.48 3.97
CA LYS A 57 1.08 -6.78 3.84
C LYS A 57 1.19 -7.17 2.37
N ALA A 58 2.37 -7.64 1.96
CA ALA A 58 2.55 -8.31 0.69
C ALA A 58 1.97 -9.73 0.71
N LYS A 59 1.25 -10.09 -0.34
CA LYS A 59 0.81 -11.43 -0.67
C LYS A 59 1.49 -11.85 -1.97
N LYS A 60 2.24 -12.94 -1.91
CA LYS A 60 2.69 -13.63 -3.13
C LYS A 60 1.59 -14.54 -3.61
N ASN A 61 1.07 -14.27 -4.79
CA ASN A 61 0.28 -15.21 -5.57
C ASN A 61 1.16 -15.78 -6.70
N ASN A 62 0.79 -16.93 -7.26
CA ASN A 62 1.57 -17.78 -8.18
C ASN A 62 2.59 -17.06 -9.10
N ASN A 63 2.26 -15.89 -9.67
CA ASN A 63 3.15 -15.10 -10.51
C ASN A 63 3.07 -13.57 -10.25
N ALA A 64 2.59 -13.14 -9.08
CA ALA A 64 2.44 -11.72 -8.78
C ALA A 64 2.54 -11.43 -7.28
N VAL A 65 3.11 -10.28 -6.94
CA VAL A 65 3.05 -9.73 -5.58
C VAL A 65 1.91 -8.71 -5.54
N THR A 66 0.91 -8.98 -4.72
CA THR A 66 -0.17 -8.04 -4.40
C THR A 66 -0.02 -7.53 -2.98
N TYR A 67 -0.64 -6.40 -2.68
CA TYR A 67 -0.54 -5.70 -1.41
C TYR A 67 -1.95 -5.36 -0.94
N TYR A 68 -2.21 -5.53 0.34
CA TYR A 68 -3.44 -5.11 0.98
C TYR A 68 -3.16 -4.41 2.29
N LEU A 69 -4.07 -3.52 2.66
CA LEU A 69 -4.05 -2.82 3.93
C LEU A 69 -4.52 -3.79 5.01
N VAL A 70 -3.66 -3.97 6.01
CA VAL A 70 -3.96 -4.72 7.23
C VAL A 70 -4.66 -3.81 8.24
N LYS A 71 -4.34 -2.51 8.20
CA LYS A 71 -4.99 -1.47 8.98
C LYS A 71 -5.71 -0.51 8.04
N THR A 72 -6.96 -0.20 8.33
CA THR A 72 -7.77 0.76 7.55
C THR A 72 -7.71 2.18 8.10
N THR A 73 -7.02 2.38 9.23
CA THR A 73 -6.87 3.65 9.93
C THR A 73 -5.39 3.95 10.15
N LEU A 74 -5.00 5.21 9.93
CA LEU A 74 -3.71 5.76 10.34
C LEU A 74 -3.95 6.42 11.70
N GLU A 75 -3.34 5.93 12.78
CA GLU A 75 -3.50 6.42 14.17
C GLU A 75 -2.30 7.27 14.62
#